data_AF-A0A811QR54-F1
#
_entry.id   AF-A0A811QR54-F1
#
_cell.length_a   1.000
_cell.length_b   1.000
_cell.length_c   1.000
_cell.angle_alpha   90.00
_cell.angle_beta   90.00
_cell.angle_gamma   90.00
#
_symmetry.space_group_name_H-M   'P 1'
#
loop_
_entity.id
_entity.type
_entity.pdbx_description
1 polymer ?
#
loop_
_entity_poly.entity_id
_entity_poly.type
_entity_poly.pdbx_seq_one_letter_code
_entity_poly.pdbx_strand_id
1 'polypeptide(L)'
;MAPEVRGTWLDKKDKDEILVTSLVVCSKRLIAAIVAIRSFSIIALCRPGAAAWSVRVHEVCRLFSDMVILQGKIYALDRTAMPGYLVAIDIVDEYDIEPRVSRIECLIKGISFPRQEEFFWVPYLLEFHGTLLMVCKKLSYKIEHESGNFSIIFVAAGSGFVVFEANLKRHLWAEMKTLENDQALFLGRGCSRAVHVSPYDLSRDCIFFLDDFTGYWKKTTTACELYDMKDEKIYSPLPMVSRKSGNVPAIWIFSQGEIDKAANSRRGGM
;
A
#
# COMPACT_ATOMS: atom_id res chain seq x y z
N MET A 1 20.45 15.79 13.19
CA MET A 1 19.70 16.30 12.02
C MET A 1 18.51 17.08 12.53
N ALA A 2 18.37 18.36 12.16
CA ALA A 2 17.17 19.12 12.46
C ALA A 2 15.96 18.47 11.74
N PRO A 3 14.76 18.43 12.34
CA PRO A 3 13.58 17.97 11.63
C PRO A 3 13.36 18.91 10.44
N GLU A 4 13.31 18.36 9.21
CA GLU A 4 12.89 19.14 8.04
C GLU A 4 11.56 19.81 8.38
N VAL A 5 11.54 21.14 8.35
CA VAL A 5 10.31 21.93 8.51
C VAL A 5 9.33 21.42 7.46
N ARG A 6 8.16 20.94 7.88
CA ARG A 6 7.13 20.48 6.94
C ARG A 6 6.60 21.68 6.15
N GLY A 7 7.21 21.95 4.99
CA GLY A 7 6.70 22.91 4.02
C GLY A 7 5.41 22.43 3.37
N THR A 8 4.70 23.35 2.72
CA THR A 8 3.46 23.10 1.98
C THR A 8 3.77 22.48 0.61
N TRP A 9 2.74 22.04 -0.11
CA TRP A 9 2.89 21.54 -1.48
C TRP A 9 3.44 22.62 -2.43
N LEU A 10 3.01 23.89 -2.25
CA LEU A 10 3.47 25.02 -3.08
C LEU A 10 4.98 25.18 -3.05
N ASP A 11 5.59 24.96 -1.89
CA ASP A 11 7.03 25.20 -1.68
C ASP A 11 7.93 24.20 -2.40
N LYS A 12 7.36 23.06 -2.81
CA LYS A 12 8.10 21.85 -3.26
C LYS A 12 7.81 21.43 -4.70
N LYS A 13 6.63 21.76 -5.25
CA LYS A 13 6.17 21.25 -6.56
C LYS A 13 7.10 21.52 -7.74
N ASP A 14 7.83 22.64 -7.72
CA ASP A 14 8.65 23.08 -8.87
C ASP A 14 10.13 22.66 -8.75
N LYS A 15 10.50 21.94 -7.68
CA LYS A 15 11.90 21.65 -7.34
C LYS A 15 12.31 20.19 -7.55
N ASP A 16 11.34 19.30 -7.70
CA ASP A 16 11.56 17.87 -7.59
C ASP A 16 10.58 17.08 -8.48
N GLU A 17 10.95 15.83 -8.79
CA GLU A 17 10.08 14.92 -9.55
C GLU A 17 8.83 14.54 -8.74
N ILE A 18 7.67 14.60 -9.40
CA ILE A 18 6.37 14.27 -8.83
C ILE A 18 6.03 12.83 -9.21
N LEU A 19 5.77 11.99 -8.21
CA LEU A 19 5.44 10.57 -8.41
C LEU A 19 4.04 10.25 -7.88
N VAL A 20 3.24 9.51 -8.65
CA VAL A 20 2.01 8.91 -8.14
C VAL A 20 2.38 7.56 -7.50
N THR A 21 2.14 7.41 -6.20
CA THR A 21 2.57 6.22 -5.44
C THR A 21 1.42 5.29 -5.09
N SER A 22 0.18 5.78 -5.10
CA SER A 22 -1.04 4.98 -4.94
C SER A 22 -2.19 5.69 -5.64
N LEU A 23 -3.15 4.92 -6.16
CA LEU A 23 -4.32 5.43 -6.87
C LEU A 23 -5.53 4.56 -6.55
N VAL A 24 -6.67 5.19 -6.25
CA VAL A 24 -7.93 4.50 -6.01
C VAL A 24 -9.07 5.16 -6.79
N VAL A 25 -9.94 4.34 -7.37
CA VAL A 25 -11.13 4.80 -8.08
C VAL A 25 -12.28 4.83 -7.08
N CYS A 26 -12.60 6.03 -6.57
CA CYS A 26 -13.60 6.25 -5.51
C CYS A 26 -15.02 6.02 -6.00
N SER A 27 -15.30 6.47 -7.23
CA SER A 27 -16.58 6.33 -7.89
C SER A 27 -16.40 6.44 -9.40
N LYS A 28 -17.48 6.32 -10.18
CA LYS A 28 -17.45 6.61 -11.63
C LYS A 28 -17.04 8.05 -11.96
N ARG A 29 -17.04 8.95 -10.98
CA ARG A 29 -16.78 10.39 -11.16
C ARG A 29 -15.54 10.89 -10.43
N LEU A 30 -14.95 10.08 -9.54
CA LEU A 30 -13.87 10.54 -8.67
C LEU A 30 -12.76 9.51 -8.55
N ILE A 31 -11.54 9.99 -8.74
CA ILE A 31 -10.29 9.26 -8.53
C ILE A 31 -9.50 10.03 -7.48
N ALA A 32 -8.92 9.30 -6.52
CA ALA A 32 -7.93 9.84 -5.61
C ALA A 32 -6.56 9.24 -5.91
N ALA A 33 -5.50 10.01 -5.65
CA ALA A 33 -4.12 9.58 -5.79
C ALA A 33 -3.28 10.10 -4.61
N ILE A 34 -2.35 9.27 -4.14
CA ILE A 34 -1.22 9.77 -3.33
C ILE A 34 -0.16 10.24 -4.32
N VAL A 35 0.19 11.52 -4.21
CA VAL A 35 1.23 12.14 -5.01
C VAL A 35 2.38 12.52 -4.08
N ALA A 36 3.57 12.02 -4.39
CA ALA A 36 4.77 12.18 -3.60
C ALA A 36 5.79 13.10 -4.28
N ILE A 37 6.44 13.93 -3.47
CA ILE A 37 7.61 14.75 -3.82
C ILE A 37 8.68 14.48 -2.77
N ARG A 38 9.80 13.90 -3.20
CA ARG A 38 10.86 13.40 -2.30
C ARG A 38 10.26 12.50 -1.21
N SER A 39 10.41 12.90 0.05
CA SER A 39 9.89 12.17 1.21
C SER A 39 8.43 12.49 1.53
N PHE A 40 7.87 13.56 0.97
CA PHE A 40 6.56 14.10 1.32
C PHE A 40 5.48 13.66 0.35
N SER A 41 4.23 13.63 0.80
CA SER A 41 3.09 13.35 -0.08
C SER A 41 1.82 14.09 0.31
N ILE A 42 0.92 14.19 -0.65
CA ILE A 42 -0.41 14.80 -0.55
C ILE A 42 -1.44 13.93 -1.28
N ILE A 43 -2.71 14.16 -0.98
CA ILE A 43 -3.83 13.57 -1.71
C ILE A 43 -4.23 14.51 -2.86
N ALA A 44 -4.19 13.99 -4.07
CA ALA A 44 -4.70 14.63 -5.27
C ALA A 44 -6.01 13.97 -5.68
N LEU A 45 -6.96 14.78 -6.13
CA LEU A 45 -8.30 14.34 -6.55
C LEU A 45 -8.53 14.71 -8.00
N CYS A 46 -9.19 13.86 -8.77
CA CYS A 46 -9.46 14.12 -10.17
C CYS A 46 -10.80 13.50 -10.59
N ARG A 47 -11.52 14.20 -11.47
CA ARG A 47 -12.67 13.63 -12.17
C ARG A 47 -12.19 13.03 -13.49
N PRO A 48 -12.66 11.84 -13.89
CA PRO A 48 -12.36 11.30 -15.22
C PRO A 48 -12.71 12.33 -16.31
N GLY A 49 -11.73 12.68 -17.14
CA GLY A 49 -11.88 13.70 -18.20
C GLY A 49 -11.54 15.14 -17.80
N ALA A 50 -11.22 15.41 -16.52
CA ALA A 50 -10.71 16.72 -16.10
C ALA A 50 -9.31 17.00 -16.66
N ALA A 51 -9.02 18.27 -16.93
CA ALA A 51 -7.74 18.71 -17.47
C ALA A 51 -6.59 18.67 -16.43
N ALA A 52 -6.92 18.66 -15.13
CA ALA A 52 -5.94 18.70 -14.05
C ALA A 52 -6.46 17.99 -12.78
N TRP A 53 -5.52 17.65 -11.89
CA TRP A 53 -5.80 17.16 -10.55
C TRP A 53 -5.98 18.33 -9.59
N SER A 54 -6.98 18.25 -8.70
CA SER A 54 -7.17 19.19 -7.60
C SER A 54 -6.37 18.76 -6.37
N VAL A 55 -5.64 19.70 -5.79
CA VAL A 55 -4.76 19.50 -4.63
C VAL A 55 -4.92 20.68 -3.67
N ARG A 56 -5.00 20.44 -2.36
CA ARG A 56 -4.95 21.52 -1.36
C ARG A 56 -3.51 22.00 -1.17
N VAL A 57 -3.12 22.97 -1.98
CA VAL A 57 -1.73 23.44 -2.10
C VAL A 57 -1.15 24.02 -0.78
N HIS A 58 -2.01 24.51 0.11
CA HIS A 58 -1.65 25.08 1.42
C HIS A 58 -1.68 24.04 2.56
N GLU A 59 -2.04 22.79 2.27
CA GLU A 59 -2.05 21.74 3.29
C GLU A 59 -0.62 21.29 3.62
N VAL A 60 -0.39 20.99 4.90
CA VAL A 60 0.90 20.48 5.37
C VAL A 60 1.13 19.09 4.77
N CYS A 61 2.23 18.91 4.05
CA CYS A 61 2.52 17.60 3.47
C CYS A 61 2.68 16.53 4.57
N ARG A 62 2.22 15.32 4.26
CA ARG A 62 2.30 14.13 5.13
C ARG A 62 3.24 13.10 4.53
N LEU A 63 3.31 11.92 5.15
CA LEU A 63 4.10 10.80 4.67
C LEU A 63 3.17 9.64 4.29
N PHE A 64 2.16 9.90 3.46
CA PHE A 64 1.26 8.85 2.98
C PHE A 64 2.03 7.80 2.17
N SER A 65 1.82 6.52 2.49
CA SER A 65 2.46 5.41 1.78
C SER A 65 1.52 4.59 0.92
N ASP A 66 0.30 4.34 1.39
CA ASP A 66 -0.69 3.54 0.68
C ASP A 66 -2.12 3.96 1.06
N MET A 67 -3.10 3.64 0.23
CA MET A 67 -4.50 3.94 0.46
C MET A 67 -5.44 2.90 -0.15
N VAL A 68 -6.63 2.79 0.44
CA VAL A 68 -7.68 1.86 0.00
C VAL A 68 -9.06 2.47 0.23
N ILE A 69 -10.05 1.97 -0.51
CA ILE A 69 -11.45 2.30 -0.30
C ILE A 69 -12.13 1.15 0.44
N LEU A 70 -12.81 1.47 1.53
CA LEU A 70 -13.71 0.56 2.23
C LEU A 70 -15.05 1.25 2.42
N GLN A 71 -16.13 0.61 1.96
CA GLN A 71 -17.50 1.10 2.09
C GLN A 71 -17.70 2.56 1.62
N GLY A 72 -17.01 2.94 0.53
CA GLY A 72 -17.08 4.29 -0.05
C GLY A 72 -16.26 5.35 0.67
N LYS A 73 -15.55 5.00 1.74
CA LYS A 73 -14.64 5.88 2.47
C LYS A 73 -13.18 5.57 2.12
N ILE A 74 -12.35 6.60 2.03
CA ILE A 74 -10.92 6.44 1.77
C ILE A 74 -10.16 6.34 3.10
N TYR A 75 -9.29 5.35 3.16
CA TYR A 75 -8.35 5.15 4.24
C TYR A 75 -6.93 5.19 3.71
N ALA A 76 -6.01 5.76 4.47
CA ALA A 76 -4.60 5.84 4.10
C ALA A 76 -3.69 5.57 5.29
N LEU A 77 -2.46 5.13 5.01
CA LEU A 77 -1.39 5.03 6.00
C LEU A 77 -0.52 6.28 5.99
N ASP A 78 -0.44 6.96 7.13
CA ASP A 78 0.44 8.11 7.36
C ASP A 78 1.70 7.65 8.13
N ARG A 79 2.85 7.62 7.45
CA ARG A 79 4.14 7.14 7.99
C ARG A 79 4.88 8.12 8.89
N THR A 80 4.18 9.10 9.45
CA THR A 80 4.76 10.05 10.42
C THR A 80 5.19 9.38 11.72
N ALA A 81 4.64 8.20 12.03
CA ALA A 81 5.25 7.23 12.93
C ALA A 81 5.28 5.86 12.25
N MET A 82 6.30 5.04 12.54
CA MET A 82 6.40 3.67 12.02
C MET A 82 5.51 2.72 12.83
N PRO A 83 4.82 1.73 12.19
CA PRO A 83 4.74 1.51 10.75
C PRO A 83 3.85 2.53 10.01
N GLY A 84 2.84 3.09 10.67
CA GLY A 84 1.96 4.10 10.08
C GLY A 84 0.72 4.33 10.94
N TYR A 85 0.20 5.55 10.94
CA TYR A 85 -1.12 5.86 11.46
C TYR A 85 -2.17 5.54 10.40
N LEU A 86 -3.25 4.86 10.80
CA LEU A 86 -4.41 4.73 9.93
C LEU A 86 -5.20 6.03 10.00
N VAL A 87 -5.40 6.67 8.85
CA VAL A 87 -6.24 7.85 8.74
C VAL A 87 -7.43 7.61 7.83
N ALA A 88 -8.55 8.21 8.18
CA ALA A 88 -9.72 8.36 7.33
C ALA A 88 -9.64 9.70 6.59
N ILE A 89 -9.99 9.70 5.31
CA ILE A 89 -10.00 10.89 4.46
C ILE A 89 -11.43 11.13 4.00
N ASP A 90 -12.00 12.25 4.41
CA ASP A 90 -13.32 12.70 3.96
C ASP A 90 -13.14 13.65 2.77
N ILE A 91 -13.94 13.46 1.73
CA ILE A 91 -13.91 14.24 0.49
C ILE A 91 -15.25 14.89 0.25
N VAL A 92 -15.21 16.13 -0.26
CA VAL A 92 -16.37 16.84 -0.80
C VAL A 92 -16.23 16.88 -2.32
N ASP A 93 -17.20 16.30 -3.02
CA ASP A 93 -17.28 16.21 -4.49
C ASP A 93 -18.63 16.79 -4.95
N GLU A 94 -18.71 18.13 -5.03
CA GLU A 94 -19.89 18.86 -5.49
C GLU A 94 -19.80 19.14 -7.00
N TYR A 95 -20.91 19.05 -7.73
CA TYR A 95 -20.92 19.04 -9.20
C TYR A 95 -20.14 20.20 -9.87
N ASP A 96 -20.31 21.41 -9.37
CA ASP A 96 -19.74 22.63 -9.97
C ASP A 96 -18.38 23.05 -9.39
N ILE A 97 -17.92 22.39 -8.33
CA ILE A 97 -16.69 22.76 -7.61
C ILE A 97 -15.68 21.62 -7.76
N GLU A 98 -14.39 21.95 -7.82
CA GLU A 98 -13.35 20.94 -7.79
C GLU A 98 -13.43 20.05 -6.53
N PRO A 99 -13.23 18.73 -6.66
CA PRO A 99 -13.26 17.84 -5.51
C PRO A 99 -12.12 18.18 -4.55
N ARG A 100 -12.41 18.22 -3.25
CA ARG A 100 -11.41 18.57 -2.24
C ARG A 100 -11.50 17.64 -1.04
N VAL A 101 -10.34 17.36 -0.44
CA VAL A 101 -10.27 16.78 0.90
C VAL A 101 -10.89 17.78 1.88
N SER A 102 -11.82 17.35 2.73
CA SER A 102 -12.45 18.20 3.75
C SER A 102 -11.85 17.97 5.13
N ARG A 103 -11.56 16.71 5.47
CA ARG A 103 -11.02 16.30 6.77
C ARG A 103 -10.11 15.08 6.62
N ILE A 104 -9.05 15.07 7.42
CA ILE A 104 -8.20 13.88 7.63
C ILE A 104 -8.21 13.58 9.13
N GLU A 105 -8.72 12.42 9.50
CA GLU A 105 -8.88 12.00 10.89
C GLU A 105 -7.99 10.79 11.17
N CYS A 106 -7.18 10.85 12.23
CA CYS A 106 -6.40 9.71 12.69
C CYS A 106 -7.30 8.75 13.47
N LEU A 107 -7.46 7.53 12.95
CA LEU A 107 -8.32 6.50 13.55
C LEU A 107 -7.53 5.51 14.40
N ILE A 108 -6.35 5.09 13.96
CA ILE A 108 -5.52 4.13 14.69
C ILE A 108 -4.09 4.65 14.71
N LYS A 109 -3.51 4.79 15.90
CA LYS A 109 -2.09 5.13 16.05
C LYS A 109 -1.22 3.92 15.68
N GLY A 110 0.00 4.22 15.25
CA GLY A 110 0.97 3.23 14.79
C GLY A 110 1.40 2.34 15.93
N ILE A 111 1.73 1.10 15.59
CA ILE A 111 2.28 0.12 16.53
C ILE A 111 3.75 0.43 16.75
N SER A 112 4.19 0.51 18.01
CA SER A 112 5.62 0.57 18.27
C SER A 112 6.22 -0.81 18.04
N PHE A 113 6.92 -1.00 16.92
CA PHE A 113 7.84 -2.13 16.83
C PHE A 113 9.01 -1.89 17.78
N PRO A 114 9.52 -2.94 18.46
CA PRO A 114 10.80 -2.81 19.15
C PRO A 114 11.81 -2.26 18.15
N ARG A 115 12.54 -1.21 18.54
CA ARG A 115 13.66 -0.69 17.75
C ARG A 115 14.72 -1.78 17.69
N GLN A 116 14.60 -2.68 16.73
CA GLN A 116 15.69 -3.53 16.28
C GLN A 116 16.39 -2.72 15.20
N GLU A 117 17.65 -2.35 15.46
CA GLU A 117 18.46 -1.40 14.66
C GLU A 117 18.78 -1.88 13.22
N GLU A 118 18.19 -2.99 12.78
CA GLU A 118 18.53 -3.69 11.55
C GLU A 118 17.33 -3.91 10.61
N PHE A 119 16.12 -3.45 10.95
CA PHE A 119 14.93 -3.67 10.11
C PHE A 119 14.19 -2.39 9.74
N PHE A 120 13.79 -2.32 8.47
CA PHE A 120 12.84 -1.35 7.93
C PHE A 120 11.51 -2.04 7.65
N TRP A 121 10.42 -1.35 7.92
CA TRP A 121 9.08 -1.87 7.69
C TRP A 121 8.42 -1.14 6.53
N VAL A 122 8.00 -1.90 5.51
CA VAL A 122 7.22 -1.37 4.39
C VAL A 122 5.77 -1.77 4.61
N PRO A 123 4.89 -0.83 4.98
CA PRO A 123 3.48 -1.13 5.19
C PRO A 123 2.68 -1.01 3.89
N TYR A 124 1.77 -1.96 3.68
CA TYR A 124 0.77 -2.00 2.62
C TYR A 124 -0.61 -1.95 3.27
N LEU A 125 -1.58 -1.30 2.61
CA LEU A 125 -2.95 -1.18 3.10
C LEU A 125 -3.91 -1.79 2.07
N LEU A 126 -4.81 -2.65 2.53
CA LEU A 126 -5.79 -3.30 1.67
C LEU A 126 -7.10 -3.58 2.41
N GLU A 127 -8.14 -3.83 1.63
CA GLU A 127 -9.42 -4.31 2.11
C GLU A 127 -9.41 -5.85 2.11
N PHE A 128 -10.04 -6.42 3.13
CA PHE A 128 -10.13 -7.86 3.37
C PHE A 128 -11.40 -8.13 4.18
N HIS A 129 -12.30 -8.98 3.70
CA HIS A 129 -13.54 -9.37 4.40
C HIS A 129 -14.35 -8.20 5.01
N GLY A 130 -14.41 -7.06 4.34
CA GLY A 130 -15.13 -5.86 4.79
C GLY A 130 -14.42 -5.09 5.91
N THR A 131 -13.16 -5.40 6.20
CA THR A 131 -12.27 -4.71 7.14
C THR A 131 -10.99 -4.23 6.44
N LEU A 132 -10.09 -3.59 7.19
CA LEU A 132 -8.80 -3.10 6.69
C LEU A 132 -7.67 -3.96 7.25
N LEU A 133 -6.76 -4.39 6.38
CA LEU A 133 -5.50 -5.00 6.79
C LEU A 133 -4.34 -4.06 6.53
N MET A 134 -3.43 -3.97 7.50
CA MET A 134 -2.08 -3.47 7.30
C MET A 134 -1.12 -4.65 7.26
N VAL A 135 -0.44 -4.82 6.14
CA VAL A 135 0.60 -5.84 5.99
C VAL A 135 1.95 -5.16 5.98
N CYS A 136 2.81 -5.52 6.93
CA CYS A 136 4.15 -4.94 7.08
C CYS A 136 5.20 -5.92 6.58
N LYS A 137 5.87 -5.60 5.47
CA LYS A 137 7.06 -6.32 5.01
C LYS A 137 8.25 -5.90 5.85
N LYS A 138 8.92 -6.87 6.46
CA LYS A 138 10.19 -6.72 7.17
C LYS A 138 11.32 -6.75 6.15
N LEU A 139 12.15 -5.70 6.13
CA LEU A 139 13.35 -5.62 5.31
C LEU A 139 14.57 -5.48 6.20
N SER A 140 15.46 -6.47 6.19
CA SER A 140 16.76 -6.37 6.86
C SER A 140 17.63 -5.35 6.15
N TYR A 141 18.45 -4.60 6.87
CA TYR A 141 19.49 -3.75 6.28
C TYR A 141 20.79 -3.78 7.09
N LYS A 142 21.86 -3.42 6.41
CA LYS A 142 23.20 -3.19 6.96
C LYS A 142 23.61 -1.78 6.62
N ILE A 143 24.32 -1.14 7.53
CA ILE A 143 24.93 0.16 7.30
C ILE A 143 26.38 -0.10 6.93
N GLU A 144 26.76 0.30 5.72
CA GLU A 144 28.15 0.26 5.30
C GLU A 144 28.76 1.67 5.40
N HIS A 145 30.00 1.70 5.86
CA HIS A 145 30.80 2.91 5.98
C HIS A 145 31.96 2.81 5.01
N GLU A 146 31.87 3.52 3.89
CA GLU A 146 32.99 3.67 2.96
C GLU A 146 33.40 5.14 2.92
N SER A 147 34.64 5.42 3.35
CA SER A 147 35.37 6.67 3.08
C SER A 147 34.56 7.97 3.29
N GLY A 148 33.86 8.08 4.42
CA GLY A 148 33.12 9.29 4.81
C GLY A 148 31.68 9.39 4.30
N ASN A 149 31.22 8.42 3.49
CA ASN A 149 29.82 8.29 3.09
C ASN A 149 29.16 7.11 3.81
N PHE A 150 27.93 7.32 4.29
CA PHE A 150 27.09 6.29 4.89
C PHE A 150 26.16 5.72 3.81
N SER A 151 26.18 4.41 3.59
CA SER A 151 25.23 3.72 2.71
C SER A 151 24.39 2.72 3.51
N ILE A 152 23.08 2.68 3.22
CA ILE A 152 22.17 1.68 3.79
C ILE A 152 21.92 0.62 2.72
N ILE A 153 22.34 -0.60 3.02
CA ILE A 153 22.19 -1.76 2.15
C ILE A 153 21.18 -2.71 2.79
N PHE A 154 19.96 -2.71 2.28
CA PHE A 154 19.00 -3.78 2.55
C PHE A 154 19.59 -5.17 2.24
N VAL A 155 19.17 -6.23 2.90
CA VAL A 155 19.68 -7.59 2.67
C VAL A 155 18.48 -8.49 2.46
N ALA A 156 18.53 -9.31 1.41
CA ALA A 156 17.43 -10.24 1.09
C ALA A 156 17.23 -11.32 2.17
N ALA A 157 18.23 -11.56 3.02
CA ALA A 157 18.13 -12.49 4.13
C ALA A 157 17.26 -11.92 5.26
N GLY A 158 16.20 -12.62 5.63
CA GLY A 158 15.35 -12.27 6.78
C GLY A 158 14.12 -11.42 6.47
N SER A 159 13.71 -11.33 5.19
CA SER A 159 12.42 -10.75 4.84
C SER A 159 11.27 -11.65 5.32
N GLY A 160 10.28 -11.03 5.92
CA GLY A 160 9.08 -11.69 6.44
C GLY A 160 7.93 -10.68 6.50
N PHE A 161 6.75 -11.13 6.91
CA PHE A 161 5.57 -10.29 6.95
C PHE A 161 4.88 -10.41 8.30
N VAL A 162 4.33 -9.28 8.75
CA VAL A 162 3.40 -9.25 9.88
C VAL A 162 2.11 -8.60 9.39
N VAL A 163 0.99 -9.23 9.71
CA VAL A 163 -0.34 -8.81 9.25
C VAL A 163 -1.15 -8.32 10.43
N PHE A 164 -1.82 -7.18 10.27
CA PHE A 164 -2.67 -6.60 11.29
C PHE A 164 -4.05 -6.27 10.74
N GLU A 165 -5.08 -6.67 11.47
CA GLU A 165 -6.46 -6.27 11.24
C GLU A 165 -6.80 -4.98 11.99
N ALA A 166 -7.51 -4.07 11.32
CA ALA A 166 -7.98 -2.84 11.93
C ALA A 166 -9.22 -3.10 12.80
N ASN A 167 -9.09 -2.91 14.11
CA ASN A 167 -10.25 -2.77 14.99
C ASN A 167 -10.66 -1.30 15.09
N LEU A 168 -11.48 -0.84 14.14
CA LEU A 168 -11.94 0.55 14.08
C LEU A 168 -12.73 0.99 15.33
N LYS A 169 -13.42 0.06 16.02
CA LYS A 169 -14.17 0.37 17.25
C LYS A 169 -13.26 0.65 18.44
N ARG A 170 -12.14 -0.07 18.53
CA ARG A 170 -11.17 0.03 19.63
C ARG A 170 -9.97 0.91 19.27
N HIS A 171 -9.91 1.44 18.05
CA HIS A 171 -8.83 2.28 17.57
C HIS A 171 -7.44 1.62 17.68
N LEU A 172 -7.38 0.31 17.38
CA LEU A 172 -6.15 -0.49 17.51
C LEU A 172 -6.00 -1.51 16.38
N TRP A 173 -4.74 -1.86 16.13
CA TRP A 173 -4.36 -2.95 15.26
C TRP A 173 -4.30 -4.26 16.04
N ALA A 174 -4.88 -5.33 15.50
CA ALA A 174 -4.82 -6.68 16.04
C ALA A 174 -3.98 -7.56 15.12
N GLU A 175 -2.94 -8.19 15.63
CA GLU A 175 -2.08 -9.07 14.83
C GLU A 175 -2.84 -10.34 14.41
N MET A 176 -2.72 -10.70 13.13
CA MET A 176 -3.27 -11.92 12.56
C MET A 176 -2.16 -12.93 12.28
N LYS A 177 -2.43 -14.20 12.58
CA LYS A 177 -1.51 -15.32 12.32
C LYS A 177 -1.91 -16.16 11.10
N THR A 178 -3.11 -15.98 10.57
CA THR A 178 -3.67 -16.74 9.44
C THR A 178 -4.65 -15.89 8.66
N LEU A 179 -4.88 -16.22 7.39
CA LEU A 179 -5.78 -15.54 6.45
C LEU A 179 -7.03 -16.37 6.14
N GLU A 180 -7.33 -17.38 6.97
CA GLU A 180 -8.50 -18.25 6.86
C GLU A 180 -8.56 -19.11 5.56
N ASN A 181 -7.47 -19.15 4.77
CA ASN A 181 -7.25 -19.94 3.54
C ASN A 181 -8.22 -19.69 2.37
N ASP A 182 -9.10 -18.69 2.43
CA ASP A 182 -10.06 -18.39 1.36
C ASP A 182 -9.65 -17.20 0.48
N GLN A 183 -8.63 -16.43 0.90
CA GLN A 183 -8.06 -15.33 0.13
C GLN A 183 -6.53 -15.39 0.08
N ALA A 184 -5.98 -14.99 -1.05
CA ALA A 184 -4.56 -14.68 -1.20
C ALA A 184 -4.35 -13.16 -1.24
N LEU A 185 -3.30 -12.67 -0.59
CA LEU A 185 -2.95 -11.26 -0.62
C LEU A 185 -1.95 -10.99 -1.74
N PHE A 186 -2.16 -9.91 -2.47
CA PHE A 186 -1.26 -9.43 -3.51
C PHE A 186 -0.79 -8.03 -3.13
N LEU A 187 0.50 -7.87 -2.86
CA LEU A 187 1.10 -6.64 -2.36
C LEU A 187 1.98 -6.00 -3.43
N GLY A 188 1.81 -4.70 -3.61
CA GLY A 188 2.57 -3.95 -4.61
C GLY A 188 2.38 -2.44 -4.49
N ARG A 189 3.41 -1.70 -4.88
CA ARG A 189 3.40 -0.24 -4.86
C ARG A 189 2.39 0.26 -5.88
N GLY A 190 1.33 0.88 -5.37
CA GLY A 190 0.29 1.47 -6.17
C GLY A 190 -1.00 0.65 -6.23
N CYS A 191 -0.95 -0.62 -5.84
CA CYS A 191 -2.14 -1.45 -5.69
C CYS A 191 -1.81 -2.64 -4.79
N SER A 192 -2.50 -2.75 -3.66
CA SER A 192 -2.54 -3.97 -2.85
C SER A 192 -3.97 -4.49 -2.83
N ARG A 193 -4.17 -5.81 -2.88
CA ARG A 193 -5.51 -6.40 -2.95
C ARG A 193 -5.56 -7.80 -2.36
N ALA A 194 -6.65 -8.11 -1.64
CA ALA A 194 -7.02 -9.47 -1.31
C ALA A 194 -7.88 -10.05 -2.44
N VAL A 195 -7.56 -11.26 -2.88
CA VAL A 195 -8.29 -11.95 -3.94
C VAL A 195 -8.82 -13.25 -3.39
N HIS A 196 -10.13 -13.46 -3.52
CA HIS A 196 -10.76 -14.72 -3.18
C HIS A 196 -10.21 -15.83 -4.07
N VAL A 197 -9.78 -16.92 -3.44
CA VAL A 197 -9.29 -18.11 -4.13
C VAL A 197 -10.23 -19.26 -3.78
N SER A 198 -10.47 -20.16 -4.75
CA SER A 198 -11.31 -21.32 -4.53
C SER A 198 -10.83 -22.12 -3.31
N PRO A 199 -11.72 -22.59 -2.42
CA PRO A 199 -11.35 -23.29 -1.18
C PRO A 199 -10.59 -24.60 -1.40
N TYR A 200 -10.51 -25.08 -2.63
CA TYR A 200 -9.76 -26.27 -3.01
C TYR A 200 -8.29 -25.99 -3.36
N ASP A 201 -7.90 -24.72 -3.50
CA ASP A 201 -6.63 -24.34 -4.15
C ASP A 201 -5.58 -23.69 -3.22
N LEU A 202 -5.92 -23.35 -1.98
CA LEU A 202 -4.96 -22.81 -1.00
C LEU A 202 -4.89 -23.68 0.26
N SER A 203 -3.82 -24.45 0.40
CA SER A 203 -3.44 -25.07 1.69
C SER A 203 -2.67 -24.12 2.61
N ARG A 204 -2.46 -22.87 2.17
CA ARG A 204 -1.48 -21.92 2.68
C ARG A 204 -2.08 -20.53 2.85
N ASP A 205 -1.51 -19.77 3.78
CA ASP A 205 -1.83 -18.36 3.97
C ASP A 205 -0.90 -17.51 3.09
N CYS A 206 -1.28 -17.38 1.82
CA CYS A 206 -0.43 -16.86 0.75
C CYS A 206 -0.41 -15.32 0.67
N ILE A 207 0.79 -14.75 0.72
CA ILE A 207 1.08 -13.35 0.40
C ILE A 207 2.00 -13.31 -0.83
N PHE A 208 1.47 -12.93 -1.98
CA PHE A 208 2.24 -12.61 -3.17
C PHE A 208 2.72 -11.17 -3.11
N PHE A 209 4.00 -10.93 -3.39
CA PHE A 209 4.55 -9.58 -3.36
C PHE A 209 5.59 -9.36 -4.45
N LEU A 210 5.73 -8.11 -4.84
CA LEU A 210 6.76 -7.65 -5.77
C LEU A 210 7.90 -6.99 -4.99
N ASP A 211 9.13 -7.11 -5.48
CA ASP A 211 10.26 -6.33 -4.95
C ASP A 211 10.17 -4.89 -5.48
N ASP A 212 9.38 -4.08 -4.79
CA ASP A 212 8.97 -2.73 -5.18
C ASP A 212 9.59 -1.62 -4.33
N PHE A 213 10.57 -1.97 -3.49
CA PHE A 213 11.27 -1.01 -2.65
C PHE A 213 12.33 -0.26 -3.47
N THR A 214 12.00 0.96 -3.89
CA THR A 214 12.86 1.81 -4.74
C THR A 214 13.91 2.61 -3.97
N GLY A 215 14.35 2.17 -2.79
CA GLY A 215 15.57 2.72 -2.18
C GLY A 215 16.76 2.48 -3.12
N TYR A 216 17.82 3.30 -3.06
CA TYR A 216 19.02 3.26 -3.92
C TYR A 216 19.60 1.85 -4.19
N TRP A 217 19.02 1.12 -5.14
CA TRP A 217 19.28 -0.30 -5.36
C TRP A 217 19.47 -0.58 -6.84
N LYS A 218 20.65 -1.14 -7.17
CA LYS A 218 20.90 -1.88 -8.39
C LYS A 218 20.57 -3.36 -8.13
N LYS A 219 19.29 -3.73 -8.14
CA LYS A 219 18.88 -5.14 -8.28
C LYS A 219 18.03 -5.29 -9.54
N THR A 220 18.46 -6.19 -10.41
CA THR A 220 18.06 -6.31 -11.81
C THR A 220 16.88 -7.25 -12.06
N THR A 221 16.06 -7.56 -11.05
CA THR A 221 14.99 -8.55 -11.22
C THR A 221 13.76 -8.20 -10.39
N THR A 222 12.71 -7.73 -11.08
CA THR A 222 11.33 -7.67 -10.56
C THR A 222 10.79 -9.11 -10.55
N ALA A 223 11.07 -9.86 -9.48
CA ALA A 223 10.46 -11.17 -9.25
C ALA A 223 9.22 -11.00 -8.37
N CYS A 224 8.14 -11.71 -8.70
CA CYS A 224 7.09 -11.97 -7.72
C CYS A 224 7.58 -13.08 -6.80
N GLU A 225 7.40 -12.90 -5.51
CA GLU A 225 7.69 -13.89 -4.49
C GLU A 225 6.39 -14.23 -3.75
N LEU A 226 6.33 -15.43 -3.21
CA LEU A 226 5.22 -15.93 -2.40
C LEU A 226 5.73 -16.13 -0.97
N TYR A 227 5.08 -15.51 0.00
CA TYR A 227 5.29 -15.78 1.41
C TYR A 227 4.11 -16.60 1.95
N ASP A 228 4.40 -17.70 2.65
CA ASP A 228 3.40 -18.47 3.38
C ASP A 228 3.48 -18.10 4.87
N MET A 229 2.40 -17.55 5.42
CA MET A 229 2.38 -17.13 6.83
C MET A 229 2.47 -18.31 7.80
N LYS A 230 2.11 -19.54 7.39
CA LYS A 230 2.07 -20.69 8.31
C LYS A 230 3.45 -21.22 8.65
N ASP A 231 4.33 -21.29 7.66
CA ASP A 231 5.70 -21.80 7.82
C ASP A 231 6.75 -20.69 7.82
N GLU A 232 6.30 -19.44 7.62
CA GLU A 232 7.10 -18.22 7.56
C GLU A 232 8.20 -18.26 6.49
N LYS A 233 7.97 -18.98 5.38
CA LYS A 233 8.94 -19.10 4.28
C LYS A 233 8.53 -18.34 3.03
N ILE A 234 9.56 -17.89 2.32
CA ILE A 234 9.44 -17.31 0.98
C ILE A 234 9.73 -18.40 -0.05
N TYR A 235 8.84 -18.50 -1.02
CA TYR A 235 8.91 -19.34 -2.20
C TYR A 235 9.01 -18.45 -3.44
N SER A 236 9.93 -18.77 -4.34
CA SER A 236 9.92 -18.16 -5.68
C SER A 236 8.99 -19.00 -6.57
N PRO A 237 7.82 -18.50 -6.98
CA PRO A 237 7.05 -19.17 -8.02
C PRO A 237 7.91 -19.33 -9.29
N LEU A 238 7.68 -20.42 -10.04
CA LEU A 238 8.38 -20.86 -11.27
C LEU A 238 8.81 -19.72 -12.23
N PRO A 239 9.83 -19.92 -13.08
CA PRO A 239 10.64 -18.84 -13.66
C PRO A 239 9.77 -17.82 -14.41
N MET A 240 9.55 -16.68 -13.74
CA MET A 240 8.85 -15.55 -14.33
C MET A 240 9.74 -14.83 -15.34
N VAL A 241 9.08 -14.23 -16.33
CA VAL A 241 9.71 -13.35 -17.33
C VAL A 241 10.51 -12.28 -16.58
N SER A 242 11.84 -12.40 -16.60
CA SER A 242 12.73 -11.42 -16.01
C SER A 242 12.58 -10.11 -16.79
N ARG A 243 11.95 -9.11 -16.18
CA ARG A 243 11.82 -7.80 -16.79
C ARG A 243 13.02 -6.95 -16.37
N LYS A 244 13.73 -6.40 -17.36
CA LYS A 244 14.78 -5.41 -17.09
C LYS A 244 14.16 -4.25 -16.31
N SER A 245 14.78 -3.95 -15.17
CA SER A 245 14.46 -2.83 -14.28
C SER A 245 14.36 -1.51 -15.05
N GLY A 246 13.14 -1.00 -15.19
CA GLY A 246 12.83 0.42 -15.34
C GLY A 246 11.85 0.83 -14.24
N ASN A 247 11.44 2.10 -14.20
CA ASN A 247 10.33 2.59 -13.37
C ASN A 247 9.00 1.93 -13.82
N VAL A 248 8.82 0.65 -13.53
CA VAL A 248 7.57 -0.06 -13.77
C VAL A 248 6.78 0.02 -12.47
N PRO A 249 5.65 0.75 -12.42
CA PRO A 249 4.78 0.69 -11.25
C PRO A 249 4.24 -0.73 -11.15
N ALA A 250 4.47 -1.34 -9.99
CA ALA A 250 3.98 -2.67 -9.65
C ALA A 250 2.45 -2.63 -9.44
N ILE A 251 1.70 -2.56 -10.54
CA ILE A 251 0.23 -2.56 -10.51
C ILE A 251 -0.23 -3.98 -10.78
N TRP A 252 -0.82 -4.64 -9.78
CA TRP A 252 -1.61 -5.83 -10.01
C TRP A 252 -2.84 -5.46 -10.85
N ILE A 253 -2.94 -5.99 -12.07
CA ILE A 253 -4.10 -5.77 -12.94
C ILE A 253 -5.09 -6.89 -12.68
N PHE A 254 -6.16 -6.58 -11.98
CA PHE A 254 -7.28 -7.49 -11.78
C PHE A 254 -8.41 -7.10 -12.72
N SER A 255 -8.88 -8.04 -13.54
CA SER A 255 -10.10 -7.84 -14.33
C SER A 255 -11.30 -7.74 -13.41
N GLN A 256 -12.14 -6.73 -13.60
CA GLN A 256 -13.44 -6.63 -12.94
C GLN A 256 -14.42 -7.63 -13.59
N GLY A 257 -14.21 -8.93 -13.40
CA GLY A 257 -15.18 -9.96 -13.75
C GLY A 257 -16.22 -10.08 -12.64
N GLU A 258 -17.50 -10.10 -13.01
CA GLU A 258 -18.66 -10.21 -12.11
C GLU A 258 -18.43 -11.28 -11.02
N ILE A 259 -18.30 -10.85 -9.76
CA ILE A 259 -18.22 -11.75 -8.59
C ILE A 259 -19.59 -12.38 -8.25
N ASP A 260 -20.67 -11.93 -8.89
CA ASP A 260 -22.01 -12.45 -8.66
C ASP A 260 -22.57 -13.12 -9.92
N LYS A 261 -22.38 -14.44 -10.04
CA LYS A 261 -23.33 -15.43 -10.63
C LYS A 261 -22.63 -16.76 -10.97
N ALA A 262 -22.37 -17.58 -9.96
CA ALA A 262 -22.24 -19.02 -10.17
C ALA A 262 -22.70 -19.84 -8.95
N ALA A 263 -23.75 -19.39 -8.24
CA ALA A 263 -24.39 -20.19 -7.20
C ALA A 263 -25.77 -20.74 -7.62
N ASN A 264 -26.30 -20.41 -8.81
CA ASN A 264 -27.63 -20.86 -9.24
C ASN A 264 -27.67 -21.29 -10.71
N SER A 265 -27.12 -22.47 -11.02
CA SER A 265 -27.53 -23.23 -12.21
C SER A 265 -27.34 -24.75 -12.04
N ARG A 266 -27.79 -25.29 -10.91
CA ARG A 266 -28.09 -26.74 -10.80
C ARG A 266 -29.38 -26.96 -10.02
N ARG A 267 -30.51 -26.63 -10.62
CA ARG A 267 -31.82 -27.26 -10.34
C ARG A 267 -32.75 -27.06 -11.54
N GLY A 268 -33.32 -28.17 -12.00
CA GLY A 268 -34.22 -28.30 -13.14
C GLY A 268 -33.53 -29.07 -14.26
N GLY A 269 -33.78 -30.34 -14.51
CA GLY A 269 -34.85 -31.22 -14.07
C GLY A 269 -34.99 -32.29 -15.15
N MET A 270 -35.05 -33.55 -14.73
CA MET A 270 -35.63 -34.64 -15.53
C MET A 270 -37.05 -34.29 -15.96
#